data_AF-A0A0C2VMI8-F1
#
_entry.id   AF-A0A0C2VMI8-F1
#
_cell.length_a   1.000
_cell.length_b   1.000
_cell.length_c   1.000
_cell.angle_alpha   90.00
_cell.angle_beta   90.00
_cell.angle_gamma   90.00
#
_symmetry.space_group_name_H-M   'P 1'
#
loop_
_entity.id
_entity.type
_entity.pdbx_description
1 polymer ?
#
loop_
_entity_poly.entity_id
_entity_poly.type
_entity_poly.pdbx_seq_one_letter_code
_entity_poly.pdbx_strand_id
1 'polypeptide(L)' 'MLLLKEVESMLRDMKLEELPSYQIGMERGVSQGISQGIISSAIKMITKFKLSIEEVAKELNISIDELRKHLDKS' A
#
# COMPACT_ATOMS: atom_id res chain seq x y z
N MET A 1 -41.81 -5.59 -11.56
CA MET A 1 -40.87 -5.48 -12.71
C MET A 1 -40.32 -4.05 -12.91
N LEU A 2 -41.07 -2.98 -12.57
CA LEU A 2 -40.57 -1.59 -12.63
C LEU A 2 -39.36 -1.32 -11.72
N LEU A 3 -39.42 -1.75 -10.44
CA LEU A 3 -38.32 -1.60 -9.47
C LEU A 3 -36.99 -2.22 -9.95
N LEU A 4 -37.04 -3.35 -10.64
CA LEU A 4 -35.83 -4.04 -11.12
C LEU A 4 -35.14 -3.22 -12.22
N LYS A 5 -35.92 -2.64 -13.14
CA LYS A 5 -35.40 -1.80 -14.23
C LYS A 5 -34.78 -0.50 -13.72
N GLU A 6 -35.36 0.07 -12.66
CA GLU A 6 -34.86 1.30 -12.04
C GLU A 6 -33.53 1.06 -11.33
N VAL A 7 -33.42 -0.02 -10.54
CA VAL A 7 -32.16 -0.43 -9.90
C VAL A 7 -31.08 -0.71 -10.93
N GLU A 8 -31.39 -1.41 -12.03
CA GLU A 8 -30.43 -1.64 -13.10
C GLU A 8 -29.95 -0.35 -13.79
N SER A 9 -30.82 0.65 -13.93
CA SER A 9 -30.43 1.96 -14.47
C SER A 9 -29.49 2.68 -13.51
N MET A 10 -29.82 2.70 -12.22
CA MET A 10 -28.98 3.31 -11.19
C MET A 10 -27.59 2.67 -11.12
N LEU A 11 -27.50 1.34 -11.21
CA LEU A 11 -26.22 0.62 -11.20
C LEU A 11 -25.39 0.85 -12.47
N ARG A 12 -26.05 1.07 -13.62
CA ARG A 12 -25.35 1.40 -14.88
C ARG A 12 -24.72 2.79 -14.84
N ASP A 13 -25.38 3.75 -14.21
CA ASP A 13 -24.92 5.14 -14.13
C ASP A 13 -24.02 5.42 -12.90
N MET A 14 -23.92 4.46 -11.98
CA MET A 14 -23.09 4.57 -10.78
C MET A 14 -21.61 4.69 -11.16
N LYS A 15 -20.97 5.77 -10.71
CA LYS A 15 -19.52 5.94 -10.84
C LYS A 15 -18.83 5.37 -9.62
N LEU A 16 -17.87 4.46 -9.86
CA LEU A 16 -17.13 3.82 -8.79
C LEU A 16 -16.34 4.85 -7.97
N GLU A 17 -15.82 5.88 -8.64
CA GLU A 17 -15.00 6.93 -8.03
C GLU A 17 -15.78 7.80 -7.03
N GLU A 18 -17.10 7.82 -7.14
CA GLU A 18 -18.01 8.57 -6.25
C GLU A 18 -18.41 7.73 -5.01
N LEU A 19 -18.07 6.44 -4.97
CA LEU A 19 -18.36 5.58 -3.83
C LEU A 19 -17.41 5.88 -2.64
N PRO A 20 -17.93 5.97 -1.40
CA PRO A 20 -17.09 6.11 -0.22
C PRO A 20 -16.03 5.00 -0.09
N SER A 21 -16.39 3.77 -0.48
CA SER A 21 -15.48 2.63 -0.47
C SER A 21 -14.31 2.78 -1.43
N TYR A 22 -14.50 3.47 -2.56
CA TYR A 22 -13.44 3.73 -3.54
C TYR A 22 -12.38 4.68 -2.96
N GLN A 23 -12.82 5.77 -2.33
CA GLN A 23 -11.90 6.71 -1.66
C GLN A 23 -11.09 6.01 -0.57
N ILE A 24 -11.75 5.23 0.29
CA ILE A 24 -11.09 4.44 1.34
C ILE A 24 -10.08 3.44 0.73
N GLY A 25 -10.47 2.76 -0.35
CA GLY A 25 -9.62 1.82 -1.06
C GLY A 25 -8.38 2.48 -1.65
N MET A 26 -8.55 3.64 -2.28
CA MET A 26 -7.46 4.45 -2.82
C MET A 26 -6.47 4.89 -1.73
N GLU A 27 -6.96 5.50 -0.65
CA GLU A 27 -6.10 5.98 0.44
C GLU A 27 -5.28 4.84 1.07
N ARG A 28 -5.94 3.71 1.34
CA ARG A 28 -5.28 2.51 1.86
C ARG A 28 -4.27 1.95 0.87
N GLY A 29 -4.63 1.88 -0.42
CA GLY A 29 -3.75 1.38 -1.47
C GLY A 29 -2.49 2.23 -1.63
N VAL A 30 -2.64 3.57 -1.65
CA VAL A 30 -1.51 4.51 -1.71
C VAL A 30 -0.63 4.37 -0.47
N SER A 31 -1.21 4.36 0.73
CA SER A 31 -0.44 4.19 1.98
C SER A 31 0.33 2.87 2.01
N GLN A 32 -0.30 1.76 1.63
CA GLN A 32 0.34 0.45 1.55
C GLN A 32 1.45 0.42 0.49
N GLY A 33 1.21 0.99 -0.68
CA GLY A 33 2.20 1.06 -1.76
C GLY A 33 3.45 1.84 -1.34
N ILE A 34 3.29 2.97 -0.67
CA ILE A 34 4.40 3.77 -0.13
C ILE A 34 5.19 2.96 0.89
N SER A 35 4.51 2.34 1.87
CA SER A 35 5.16 1.52 2.89
C SER A 35 5.96 0.35 2.28
N GLN A 36 5.36 -0.38 1.32
CA GLN A 36 6.05 -1.47 0.62
C GLN A 36 7.25 -0.98 -0.20
N GLY A 37 7.13 0.16 -0.86
CA GLY A 37 8.23 0.78 -1.61
C GLY A 37 9.42 1.16 -0.74
N ILE A 38 9.14 1.74 0.43
CA ILE A 38 10.15 2.08 1.44
C ILE A 38 10.89 0.82 1.91
N ILE A 39 10.16 -0.23 2.30
CA ILE A 39 10.75 -1.50 2.77
C ILE A 39 11.57 -2.18 1.67
N SER A 40 11.05 -2.24 0.43
CA SER A 40 11.78 -2.80 -0.71
C SER A 40 13.09 -2.06 -0.98
N SER A 41 13.07 -0.73 -0.84
CA SER A 41 14.26 0.11 -1.01
C SER A 41 15.28 -0.15 0.10
N ALA A 42 14.82 -0.24 1.35
CA ALA A 42 15.66 -0.59 2.49
C ALA A 42 16.36 -1.95 2.31
N ILE A 43 15.63 -2.98 1.88
CA ILE A 43 16.19 -4.32 1.61
C ILE A 43 17.25 -4.24 0.50
N LYS A 44 17.01 -3.49 -0.58
CA LYS A 44 18.02 -3.28 -1.63
C LYS A 44 19.25 -2.56 -1.12
N MET A 45 19.11 -1.55 -0.26
CA MET A 45 20.22 -0.84 0.38
C MET A 45 21.09 -1.79 1.22
N ILE A 46 20.47 -2.68 1.99
CA ILE A 46 21.19 -3.64 2.84
C ILE A 46 21.84 -4.74 2.01
N THR A 47 21.10 -5.33 1.07
CA THR A 47 21.57 -6.51 0.32
C THR A 47 22.52 -6.17 -0.83
N LYS A 48 22.21 -5.12 -1.61
CA LYS A 48 22.99 -4.75 -2.80
C LYS A 48 24.11 -3.78 -2.48
N PHE A 49 23.85 -2.80 -1.62
CA PHE A 49 24.81 -1.76 -1.27
C PHE A 49 25.58 -2.09 0.01
N LYS A 50 25.27 -3.21 0.68
CA LYS A 50 25.93 -3.69 1.91
C LYS A 50 25.96 -2.64 3.03
N LEU A 51 24.95 -1.75 3.05
CA LEU A 51 24.76 -0.78 4.11
C LEU A 51 24.31 -1.47 5.40
N SER A 52 24.68 -0.92 6.54
CA SER A 52 24.22 -1.47 7.83
C SER A 52 22.72 -1.25 8.00
N ILE A 53 22.08 -2.17 8.73
CA ILE A 53 20.65 -2.07 9.06
C ILE A 53 20.38 -0.78 9.87
N GLU A 54 21.34 -0.34 10.68
CA GLU A 54 21.24 0.84 11.53
C GLU A 54 21.26 2.14 10.71
N GLU A 55 22.15 2.24 9.71
CA GLU A 55 22.21 3.39 8.80
C GLU A 55 20.91 3.52 8.00
N VAL A 56 20.42 2.41 7.46
CA VAL A 56 19.19 2.39 6.64
C VAL A 56 17.95 2.68 7.49
N ALA A 57 17.87 2.14 8.71
CA ALA A 57 16.80 2.42 9.67
C ALA A 57 16.73 3.91 10.02
N LYS A 58 17.89 4.53 10.26
CA LYS A 58 17.99 5.96 10.59
C LYS A 58 17.61 6.86 9.42
N GLU A 59 18.09 6.54 8.22
CA GLU A 59 17.84 7.35 7.01
C GLU A 59 16.37 7.30 6.58
N LEU A 60 15.76 6.13 6.64
CA LEU A 60 14.36 5.94 6.22
C LEU A 60 13.35 6.12 7.36
N ASN A 61 13.83 6.41 8.58
CA ASN A 61 13.02 6.53 9.79
C ASN A 61 12.12 5.29 10.04
N ILE A 62 12.69 4.10 9.86
CA ILE A 62 12.03 2.80 10.05
C ILE A 62 12.63 2.11 11.27
N SER A 63 11.83 1.37 12.03
CA SER A 63 12.36 0.56 13.13
C SER A 63 13.24 -0.60 12.60
N ILE A 64 14.32 -0.89 13.32
CA ILE A 64 15.21 -2.03 12.99
C ILE A 64 14.42 -3.35 13.06
N ASP A 65 13.48 -3.49 13.99
CA ASP A 65 12.62 -4.67 14.12
C ASP A 65 11.77 -4.91 12.87
N GLU A 66 11.25 -3.85 12.28
CA GLU A 66 10.44 -3.93 11.07
C GLU A 66 11.28 -4.33 9.85
N LEU A 67 12.51 -3.82 9.74
CA LEU A 67 13.46 -4.27 8.72
C LEU A 67 13.84 -5.75 8.91
N ARG A 68 14.10 -6.18 10.15
CA ARG A 68 14.44 -7.58 10.47
C ARG A 68 13.33 -8.55 10.08
N LYS A 69 12.08 -8.24 10.40
CA LYS A 69 10.91 -9.07 10.01
C LYS A 69 10.80 -9.31 8.51
N HIS A 70 11.22 -8.34 7.70
CA HIS A 70 11.16 -8.44 6.24
C HIS A 70 12.42 -9.07 5.63
N LEU A 71 13.57 -8.97 6.31
CA LEU A 71 14.81 -9.67 5.94
C LEU A 71 14.75 -11.16 6.27
N ASP A 72 14.16 -11.55 7.41
CA ASP A 72 13.99 -12.96 7.81
C ASP A 72 13.02 -13.75 6.91
N LYS A 73 12.24 -13.04 6.09
CA LYS A 73 11.30 -13.64 5.12
C LYS A 73 11.87 -13.78 3.71
N SER A 74 13.10 -13.28 3.46
CA SER A 74 13.69 -13.25 2.11
C SER A 74 14.72 -14.35 1.86
#